data_AF-A0AA36Y3S6-F1
#
_entry.id   AF-A0AA36Y3S6-F1
#
_cell.length_a   1.000
_cell.length_b   1.000
_cell.length_c   1.000
_cell.angle_alpha   90.00
_cell.angle_beta   90.00
_cell.angle_gamma   90.00
#
_symmetry.space_group_name_H-M   'P 1'
#
loop_
_entity.id
_entity.type
_entity.pdbx_description
1 polymer ?
#
loop_
_entity_poly.entity_id
_entity_poly.type
_entity_poly.pdbx_seq_one_letter_code
_entity_poly.pdbx_strand_id
1 'polypeptide(L)'
;MLNLIRCEFWKLKRLKLIQITLVMALLFPIILTIYVFYKRSSFALLYRFVFLYGDLLFKPCILGILSVLLLSMEQRNDTFKNLRAIPITRAQLFHTKMALLLCLSVLYSLIEFLATALGGLLLERQHGALAVYIYCSLMTGIMLFFDILPLVLFFCLCRASSFFAVILSLFYAIAGFLLVNSYASGMVASDGVIANLPRIVIFRWFLYVFDLERTAVSSGLSALPTVSAGLFLFCTGGAALLISAVLYHQKGDKDEWHDML
;
A
#
# COMPACT_ATOMS: atom_id res chain seq x y z
N MET A 1 12.30 2.82 -20.50
CA MET A 1 11.47 2.49 -19.30
C MET A 1 10.02 2.91 -19.43
N LEU A 2 9.68 4.16 -19.77
CA LEU A 2 8.29 4.63 -19.90
C LEU A 2 7.39 3.79 -20.82
N ASN A 3 7.90 3.35 -21.98
CA ASN A 3 7.17 2.44 -22.88
C ASN A 3 6.84 1.10 -22.20
N LEU A 4 7.72 0.61 -21.34
CA LEU A 4 7.53 -0.63 -20.57
C LEU A 4 6.46 -0.46 -19.50
N ILE A 5 6.48 0.67 -18.77
CA ILE A 5 5.44 1.03 -17.79
C ILE A 5 4.08 1.12 -18.49
N ARG A 6 4.03 1.75 -19.68
CA ARG A 6 2.80 1.83 -20.47
C ARG A 6 2.32 0.42 -20.86
N CYS A 7 3.19 -0.46 -21.33
CA CYS A 7 2.82 -1.85 -21.64
C CYS A 7 2.24 -2.60 -20.43
N GLU A 8 2.88 -2.53 -19.26
CA GLU A 8 2.40 -3.16 -18.04
C GLU A 8 1.05 -2.58 -17.58
N PHE A 9 0.88 -1.26 -17.65
CA PHE A 9 -0.41 -0.62 -17.35
C PHE A 9 -1.52 -1.08 -18.29
N TRP A 10 -1.23 -1.20 -19.59
CA TRP A 10 -2.20 -1.71 -20.57
C TRP A 10 -2.60 -3.17 -20.31
N LYS A 11 -1.68 -4.03 -19.84
CA LYS A 11 -2.02 -5.39 -19.41
C LYS A 11 -3.00 -5.37 -18.23
N LEU A 12 -2.70 -4.56 -17.21
CA LEU A 12 -3.53 -4.44 -16.01
C LEU A 12 -4.91 -3.83 -16.31
N LYS A 13 -4.98 -2.86 -17.23
CA LYS A 13 -6.22 -2.25 -17.70
C LYS A 13 -7.13 -3.25 -18.43
N ARG A 14 -6.58 -4.17 -19.23
CA ARG A 14 -7.37 -5.21 -19.94
C ARG A 14 -8.11 -6.14 -18.99
N LEU A 15 -7.55 -6.39 -17.80
CA LEU A 15 -8.19 -7.22 -16.77
C LEU A 15 -9.35 -6.51 -16.06
N LYS A 16 -9.63 -5.23 -16.38
CA LYS A 16 -10.65 -4.36 -15.75
C LYS A 16 -10.52 -4.20 -14.21
N LEU A 17 -9.51 -4.83 -13.59
CA LEU A 17 -9.30 -4.81 -12.15
C LEU A 17 -9.04 -3.41 -11.60
N ILE A 18 -8.32 -2.56 -12.33
CA ILE A 18 -8.09 -1.17 -11.90
C ILE A 18 -9.43 -0.43 -11.77
N GLN A 19 -10.36 -0.61 -12.71
CA GLN A 19 -11.67 0.04 -12.67
C GLN A 19 -12.51 -0.46 -11.50
N ILE A 20 -12.54 -1.79 -11.28
CA ILE A 20 -13.30 -2.41 -10.19
C ILE A 20 -12.77 -1.95 -8.83
N THR A 21 -11.45 -2.02 -8.63
CA THR A 21 -10.80 -1.63 -7.37
C THR A 21 -10.93 -0.14 -7.08
N LEU A 22 -10.98 0.71 -8.11
CA LEU A 22 -11.17 2.15 -7.98
C LEU A 22 -12.61 2.49 -7.55
N VAL A 23 -13.61 1.83 -8.12
CA VAL A 23 -15.00 1.95 -7.66
C VAL A 23 -15.14 1.48 -6.21
N MET A 24 -14.50 0.37 -5.85
CA MET A 24 -14.50 -0.12 -4.46
C MET A 24 -13.77 0.83 -3.50
N ALA A 25 -12.67 1.46 -3.93
CA ALA A 25 -11.96 2.44 -3.11
C ALA A 25 -12.82 3.68 -2.83
N LEU A 26 -13.66 4.10 -3.78
CA LEU A 26 -14.60 5.19 -3.61
C LEU A 26 -15.77 4.86 -2.68
N LEU A 27 -16.12 3.57 -2.56
CA LEU A 27 -17.22 3.13 -1.71
C LEU A 27 -17.01 3.50 -0.24
N PHE A 28 -15.76 3.37 0.27
CA PHE A 28 -15.42 3.66 1.66
C PHE A 28 -15.65 5.14 2.05
N PRO A 29 -15.07 6.13 1.35
CA PRO A 29 -15.35 7.55 1.61
C PRO A 29 -16.84 7.91 1.53
N ILE A 30 -17.59 7.32 0.59
CA ILE A 30 -19.02 7.62 0.43
C ILE A 30 -19.82 7.13 1.64
N ILE A 31 -19.64 5.86 2.04
CA ILE A 31 -20.34 5.29 3.19
C ILE A 31 -19.97 6.05 4.47
N LEU A 32 -18.69 6.37 4.66
CA LEU A 32 -18.22 7.12 5.82
C LEU A 32 -18.74 8.56 5.84
N THR A 33 -18.92 9.19 4.68
CA THR A 33 -19.53 10.52 4.56
C THR A 33 -20.97 10.50 5.07
N ILE A 34 -21.76 9.49 4.67
CA ILE A 34 -23.14 9.32 5.15
C ILE A 34 -23.15 9.12 6.68
N TYR A 35 -22.24 8.29 7.20
CA TYR A 35 -22.11 8.04 8.63
C TYR A 35 -21.80 9.32 9.43
N VAL A 36 -20.80 10.09 9.01
CA VAL A 36 -20.39 11.34 9.66
C VAL A 36 -21.46 12.43 9.54
N PHE A 37 -22.19 12.46 8.41
CA PHE A 37 -23.33 13.35 8.20
C PHE A 37 -24.43 13.09 9.23
N TYR A 38 -24.81 11.83 9.42
CA TYR A 38 -25.80 11.45 10.44
C TYR A 38 -25.33 11.80 11.85
N LYS A 39 -24.05 11.55 12.16
CA LYS A 39 -23.44 11.88 13.45
C LYS A 39 -23.18 13.38 13.65
N ARG A 40 -23.52 14.25 12.68
CA ARG A 40 -23.25 15.70 12.68
C ARG A 40 -21.84 16.03 13.17
N SER A 41 -20.86 15.24 12.76
CA SER A 41 -19.48 15.35 13.24
C SER A 41 -18.60 16.19 12.29
N SER A 42 -17.33 16.38 12.65
CA SER A 42 -16.39 17.22 11.91
C SER A 42 -15.77 16.51 10.69
N PHE A 43 -15.30 17.30 9.72
CA PHE A 43 -14.53 16.80 8.57
C PHE A 43 -13.26 16.04 9.00
N ALA A 44 -12.60 16.49 10.07
CA ALA A 44 -11.42 15.80 10.61
C ALA A 44 -11.74 14.34 11.03
N LEU A 45 -12.95 14.08 11.55
CA LEU A 45 -13.38 12.72 11.88
C LEU A 45 -13.58 11.87 10.62
N LEU A 46 -14.19 12.45 9.57
CA LEU A 46 -14.34 11.79 8.27
C LEU A 46 -12.98 11.34 7.72
N TYR A 47 -12.02 12.27 7.67
CA TYR A 47 -10.68 11.99 7.15
C TYR A 47 -9.97 10.90 7.96
N ARG A 48 -10.11 10.90 9.28
CA ARG A 48 -9.53 9.87 10.17
C ARG A 48 -10.13 8.49 9.92
N PHE A 49 -11.44 8.39 9.69
CA PHE A 49 -12.05 7.11 9.35
C PHE A 49 -11.66 6.62 7.95
N VAL A 50 -11.59 7.52 6.97
CA VAL A 50 -11.11 7.15 5.62
C VAL A 50 -9.68 6.65 5.69
N PHE A 51 -8.81 7.32 6.44
CA PHE A 51 -7.45 6.85 6.68
C PHE A 51 -7.43 5.46 7.35
N LEU A 52 -8.21 5.26 8.41
CA LEU A 52 -8.18 4.00 9.15
C LEU A 52 -8.69 2.81 8.31
N TYR A 53 -9.83 2.95 7.64
CA TYR A 53 -10.46 1.83 6.92
C TYR A 53 -10.04 1.74 5.45
N GLY A 54 -9.87 2.87 4.79
CA GLY A 54 -9.46 2.95 3.39
C GLY A 54 -7.95 2.76 3.23
N ASP A 55 -7.17 3.65 3.83
CA ASP A 55 -5.70 3.63 3.70
C ASP A 55 -5.04 2.44 4.42
N LEU A 56 -5.42 2.12 5.66
CA LEU A 56 -4.73 1.10 6.46
C LEU A 56 -5.30 -0.33 6.34
N LEU A 57 -6.50 -0.53 5.79
CA LEU A 57 -7.08 -1.86 5.57
C LEU A 57 -7.23 -2.17 4.09
N PHE A 58 -7.94 -1.32 3.36
CA PHE A 58 -8.38 -1.65 2.01
C PHE A 58 -7.27 -1.50 0.96
N LYS A 59 -6.54 -0.38 1.00
CA LYS A 59 -5.46 -0.07 0.05
C LYS A 59 -4.33 -1.10 0.03
N PRO A 60 -3.74 -1.54 1.17
CA PRO A 60 -2.71 -2.58 1.15
C PRO A 60 -3.24 -3.95 0.69
N CYS A 61 -4.53 -4.24 0.88
CA CYS A 61 -5.15 -5.44 0.32
C CYS A 61 -5.16 -5.38 -1.21
N ILE A 62 -5.66 -4.30 -1.81
CA ILE A 62 -5.66 -4.12 -3.26
C ILE A 62 -4.25 -4.12 -3.82
N LEU A 63 -3.36 -3.30 -3.26
CA LEU A 63 -1.98 -3.19 -3.74
C LEU A 63 -1.24 -4.52 -3.61
N GLY A 64 -1.50 -5.29 -2.55
CA GLY A 64 -1.03 -6.66 -2.39
C GLY A 64 -1.49 -7.57 -3.54
N ILE A 65 -2.80 -7.60 -3.82
CA ILE A 65 -3.37 -8.40 -4.93
C ILE A 65 -2.79 -7.97 -6.28
N LEU A 66 -2.72 -6.65 -6.54
CA LEU A 66 -2.14 -6.11 -7.76
C LEU A 66 -0.67 -6.48 -7.93
N SER A 67 0.10 -6.47 -6.83
CA SER A 67 1.52 -6.82 -6.85
C SER A 67 1.73 -8.28 -7.23
N VAL A 68 0.95 -9.20 -6.64
CA VAL A 68 0.96 -10.62 -6.96
C VAL A 68 0.56 -10.83 -8.41
N LEU A 69 -0.53 -10.21 -8.86
CA LEU A 69 -0.97 -10.35 -10.25
C LEU A 69 0.10 -9.88 -11.22
N LEU A 70 0.68 -8.69 -11.03
CA LEU A 70 1.73 -8.15 -11.90
C LEU A 70 2.96 -9.06 -11.96
N LEU A 71 3.39 -9.61 -10.81
CA LEU A 71 4.55 -10.49 -10.75
C LEU A 71 4.26 -11.90 -11.29
N SER A 72 3.03 -12.39 -11.16
CA SER A 72 2.59 -13.69 -11.65
C SER A 72 2.30 -13.73 -13.14
N MET A 73 1.98 -12.60 -13.79
CA MET A 73 1.63 -12.56 -15.22
C MET A 73 2.72 -13.18 -16.11
N GLU A 74 3.99 -13.05 -15.73
CA GLU A 74 5.09 -13.60 -16.52
C GLU A 74 5.42 -15.05 -16.16
N GLN A 75 5.15 -15.45 -14.93
CA GLN A 75 5.33 -16.82 -14.46
C GLN A 75 4.29 -17.78 -15.06
N ARG A 76 3.11 -17.30 -15.42
CA ARG A 76 1.99 -18.15 -15.89
C ARG A 76 2.03 -18.52 -17.36
N ASN A 77 2.78 -17.78 -18.18
CA ASN A 77 2.67 -17.87 -19.64
C ASN A 77 3.93 -18.43 -20.31
N ASP A 78 4.89 -18.98 -19.55
CA ASP A 78 6.25 -19.32 -19.99
C ASP A 78 6.93 -18.22 -20.83
N THR A 79 6.41 -17.00 -20.71
CA THR A 79 6.75 -15.87 -21.57
C THR A 79 8.16 -15.35 -21.31
N PHE A 80 8.79 -15.77 -20.22
CA PHE A 80 10.19 -15.47 -19.94
C PHE A 80 11.13 -16.00 -21.03
N LYS A 81 10.80 -17.14 -21.67
CA LYS A 81 11.57 -17.71 -22.79
C LYS A 81 11.49 -16.81 -24.03
N ASN A 82 10.29 -16.31 -24.35
CA ASN A 82 10.04 -15.40 -25.49
C ASN A 82 10.51 -13.96 -25.24
N LEU A 83 10.51 -13.50 -23.99
CA LEU A 83 11.01 -12.17 -23.61
C LEU A 83 12.52 -12.03 -23.82
N ARG A 84 13.28 -13.15 -23.89
CA ARG A 84 14.73 -13.15 -24.12
C ARG A 84 15.12 -12.82 -25.56
N ALA A 85 14.19 -12.96 -26.51
CA ALA A 85 14.38 -12.55 -27.91
C ALA A 85 14.31 -11.02 -28.09
N ILE A 86 13.77 -10.31 -27.10
CA ILE A 86 13.71 -8.85 -27.04
C ILE A 86 14.74 -8.42 -25.98
N PRO A 87 15.55 -7.35 -26.19
CA PRO A 87 16.61 -6.97 -25.26
C PRO A 87 16.05 -6.27 -23.99
N ILE A 88 15.21 -6.95 -23.21
CA ILE A 88 14.66 -6.46 -21.93
C ILE A 88 15.11 -7.39 -20.81
N THR A 89 15.77 -6.83 -19.79
CA THR A 89 16.26 -7.64 -18.65
C THR A 89 15.17 -7.85 -17.59
N ARG A 90 15.23 -8.98 -16.87
CA ARG A 90 14.29 -9.32 -15.79
C ARG A 90 14.26 -8.27 -14.66
N ALA A 91 15.42 -7.70 -14.35
CA ALA A 91 15.53 -6.63 -13.36
C ALA A 91 14.79 -5.36 -13.80
N GLN A 92 14.93 -4.96 -15.08
CA GLN A 92 14.22 -3.80 -15.63
C GLN A 92 12.70 -4.00 -15.58
N LEU A 93 12.24 -5.23 -15.79
CA LEU A 93 10.83 -5.60 -15.74
C LEU A 93 10.28 -5.56 -14.31
N PHE A 94 11.04 -6.07 -13.33
CA PHE A 94 10.70 -5.97 -11.91
C PHE A 94 10.58 -4.50 -11.46
N HIS A 95 11.59 -3.67 -11.74
CA HIS A 95 11.56 -2.24 -11.40
C HIS A 95 10.40 -1.50 -12.07
N THR A 96 10.04 -1.87 -13.30
CA THR A 96 8.87 -1.32 -14.01
C THR A 96 7.56 -1.64 -13.28
N LYS A 97 7.39 -2.88 -12.79
CA LYS A 97 6.21 -3.29 -12.02
C LYS A 97 6.14 -2.57 -10.67
N MET A 98 7.26 -2.39 -9.99
CA MET A 98 7.33 -1.64 -8.73
C MET A 98 7.00 -0.15 -8.93
N ALA A 99 7.52 0.46 -10.00
CA ALA A 99 7.17 1.84 -10.36
C ALA A 99 5.66 1.99 -10.68
N LEU A 100 5.07 1.00 -11.35
CA LEU A 100 3.64 0.97 -11.62
C LEU A 100 2.81 0.88 -10.33
N LEU A 101 3.22 0.03 -9.38
CA LEU A 101 2.58 -0.09 -8.07
C LEU A 101 2.65 1.22 -7.27
N LEU A 102 3.79 1.91 -7.27
CA LEU A 102 3.94 3.22 -6.63
C LEU A 102 2.99 4.24 -7.25
N CYS A 103 2.92 4.30 -8.58
CA CYS A 103 2.01 5.20 -9.30
C CYS A 103 0.53 4.92 -8.95
N LEU A 104 0.14 3.65 -8.89
CA LEU A 104 -1.21 3.25 -8.49
C LEU A 104 -1.51 3.62 -7.03
N SER A 105 -0.57 3.42 -6.10
CA SER A 105 -0.74 3.79 -4.69
C SER A 105 -1.00 5.29 -4.51
N VAL A 106 -0.22 6.13 -5.19
CA VAL A 106 -0.41 7.59 -5.20
C VAL A 106 -1.75 7.96 -5.84
N LEU A 107 -2.11 7.35 -6.98
CA LEU A 107 -3.37 7.60 -7.66
C LEU A 107 -4.59 7.26 -6.78
N TYR A 108 -4.59 6.09 -6.13
CA TYR A 108 -5.66 5.70 -5.21
C TYR A 108 -5.79 6.71 -4.07
N SER A 109 -4.67 7.19 -3.53
CA SER A 109 -4.66 8.18 -2.44
C SER A 109 -5.26 9.51 -2.86
N LEU A 110 -4.92 9.99 -4.06
CA LEU A 110 -5.52 11.21 -4.61
C LEU A 110 -7.03 11.05 -4.82
N ILE A 111 -7.48 9.95 -5.40
CA ILE A 111 -8.90 9.71 -5.67
C ILE A 111 -9.71 9.63 -4.37
N GLU A 112 -9.16 8.94 -3.38
CA GLU A 112 -9.75 8.81 -2.05
C GLU A 112 -9.82 10.15 -1.32
N PHE A 113 -8.77 10.98 -1.45
CA PHE A 113 -8.79 12.36 -0.96
C PHE A 113 -9.85 13.19 -1.67
N LEU A 114 -9.95 13.13 -3.01
CA LEU A 114 -10.98 13.85 -3.76
C LEU A 114 -12.39 13.46 -3.30
N ALA A 115 -12.64 12.16 -3.12
CA ALA A 115 -13.94 11.68 -2.63
C ALA A 115 -14.25 12.17 -1.22
N THR A 116 -13.24 12.14 -0.34
CA THR A 116 -13.36 12.64 1.04
C THR A 116 -13.59 14.15 1.05
N ALA A 117 -12.88 14.91 0.23
CA ALA A 117 -13.03 16.36 0.10
C ALA A 117 -14.42 16.71 -0.44
N LEU A 118 -14.92 16.01 -1.46
CA LEU A 118 -16.30 16.16 -1.95
C LEU A 118 -17.33 15.88 -0.84
N GLY A 119 -17.13 14.80 -0.08
CA GLY A 119 -17.97 14.51 1.09
C GLY A 119 -17.93 15.63 2.13
N GLY A 120 -16.76 16.19 2.40
CA GLY A 120 -16.57 17.34 3.28
C GLY A 120 -17.28 18.62 2.83
N LEU A 121 -17.35 18.87 1.52
CA LEU A 121 -18.06 20.03 0.97
C LEU A 121 -19.56 19.89 1.21
N LEU A 122 -20.13 18.69 1.03
CA LEU A 122 -21.54 18.39 1.31
C LEU A 122 -21.92 18.57 2.79
N LEU A 123 -20.95 18.43 3.69
CA LEU A 123 -21.14 18.59 5.14
C LEU A 123 -21.09 20.06 5.60
N GLU A 124 -20.76 21.02 4.71
CA GLU A 124 -20.51 22.45 5.00
C GLU A 124 -19.59 22.70 6.21
N ARG A 125 -18.76 21.70 6.56
CA ARG A 125 -17.98 21.66 7.81
C ARG A 125 -16.49 21.52 7.58
N GLN A 126 -16.02 21.97 6.42
CA GLN A 126 -14.60 22.05 6.10
C GLN A 126 -13.93 23.15 6.94
N HIS A 127 -13.45 22.78 8.12
CA HIS A 127 -12.67 23.65 8.99
C HIS A 127 -11.23 23.13 9.01
N GLY A 128 -10.44 23.51 8.01
CA GLY A 128 -9.02 23.17 7.94
C GLY A 128 -8.35 23.59 6.64
N ALA A 129 -7.03 23.75 6.68
CA ALA A 129 -6.23 24.05 5.48
C ALA A 129 -6.22 22.84 4.55
N LEU A 130 -6.98 22.90 3.46
CA LEU A 130 -7.11 21.82 2.46
C LEU A 130 -5.74 21.35 1.93
N ALA A 131 -4.76 22.25 1.87
CA ALA A 131 -3.37 21.96 1.52
C ALA A 131 -2.71 20.91 2.44
N VAL A 132 -3.00 20.91 3.74
CA VAL A 132 -2.45 19.93 4.70
C VAL A 132 -2.98 18.53 4.38
N TYR A 133 -4.29 18.40 4.10
CA TYR A 133 -4.89 17.10 3.79
C TYR A 133 -4.42 16.53 2.43
N ILE A 134 -4.19 17.40 1.42
CA ILE A 134 -3.57 16.98 0.15
C ILE A 134 -2.16 16.44 0.41
N TYR A 135 -1.34 17.19 1.15
CA TYR A 135 0.00 16.78 1.50
C TYR A 135 0.02 15.45 2.25
N CYS A 136 -0.87 15.28 3.23
CA CYS A 136 -1.03 14.03 3.98
C CYS A 136 -1.44 12.88 3.06
N SER A 137 -2.43 13.07 2.18
CA SER A 137 -2.86 12.02 1.24
C SER A 137 -1.72 11.57 0.32
N LEU A 138 -0.94 12.52 -0.21
CA LEU A 138 0.19 12.20 -1.08
C LEU A 138 1.27 11.39 -0.33
N MET A 139 1.59 11.82 0.90
CA MET A 139 2.56 11.13 1.75
C MET A 139 2.08 9.73 2.14
N THR A 140 0.81 9.57 2.53
CA THR A 140 0.22 8.26 2.82
C THR A 140 0.32 7.32 1.62
N GLY A 141 0.07 7.82 0.40
CA GLY A 141 0.21 7.03 -0.82
C GLY A 141 1.63 6.51 -1.06
N ILE A 142 2.65 7.33 -0.81
CA ILE A 142 4.06 6.91 -0.91
C ILE A 142 4.40 5.93 0.22
N MET A 143 3.99 6.22 1.44
CA MET A 143 4.27 5.38 2.61
C MET A 143 3.64 3.98 2.49
N LEU A 144 2.40 3.89 1.99
CA LEU A 144 1.72 2.60 1.79
C LEU A 144 2.33 1.77 0.66
N PHE A 145 3.01 2.40 -0.30
CA PHE A 145 3.85 1.64 -1.22
C PHE A 145 4.97 0.94 -0.46
N PHE A 146 5.62 1.60 0.50
CA PHE A 146 6.65 0.94 1.33
C PHE A 146 6.06 -0.12 2.28
N ASP A 147 4.82 0.05 2.76
CA ASP A 147 4.12 -0.95 3.58
C ASP A 147 3.93 -2.30 2.87
N ILE A 148 3.72 -2.31 1.55
CA ILE A 148 3.47 -3.56 0.81
C ILE A 148 4.75 -4.29 0.38
N LEU A 149 5.93 -3.66 0.48
CA LEU A 149 7.19 -4.25 0.00
C LEU A 149 7.61 -5.53 0.75
N PRO A 150 7.43 -5.63 2.09
CA PRO A 150 7.65 -6.90 2.79
C PRO A 150 6.78 -8.04 2.26
N LEU A 151 5.54 -7.75 1.86
CA LEU A 151 4.65 -8.74 1.25
C LEU A 151 5.15 -9.16 -0.15
N VAL A 152 5.61 -8.21 -0.96
CA VAL A 152 6.24 -8.49 -2.27
C VAL A 152 7.48 -9.37 -2.10
N LEU A 153 8.32 -9.05 -1.12
CA LEU A 153 9.50 -9.85 -0.78
C LEU A 153 9.10 -11.28 -0.37
N PHE A 154 8.10 -11.43 0.49
CA PHE A 154 7.61 -12.73 0.91
C PHE A 154 7.11 -13.55 -0.28
N PHE A 155 6.37 -12.93 -1.22
CA PHE A 155 5.94 -13.59 -2.45
C PHE A 155 7.13 -14.11 -3.28
N CYS A 156 8.18 -13.31 -3.43
CA CYS A 156 9.41 -13.71 -4.11
C CYS A 156 10.14 -14.86 -3.39
N LEU A 157 10.18 -14.84 -2.06
CA LEU A 157 10.84 -15.86 -1.23
C LEU A 157 10.13 -17.20 -1.27
N CYS A 158 8.83 -17.23 -0.94
CA CYS A 158 8.08 -18.48 -0.79
C CYS A 158 7.81 -19.18 -2.11
N ARG A 159 8.12 -18.54 -3.26
CA ARG A 159 7.77 -19.02 -4.61
C ARG A 159 6.33 -19.50 -4.68
N ALA A 160 5.45 -18.87 -3.89
CA ALA A 160 4.14 -19.39 -3.63
C ALA A 160 3.29 -19.40 -4.91
N SER A 161 2.34 -20.33 -4.99
CA SER A 161 1.34 -20.28 -6.03
C SER A 161 0.61 -18.95 -5.97
N SER A 162 0.23 -18.40 -7.13
CA SER A 162 -0.39 -17.06 -7.18
C SER A 162 -1.69 -17.00 -6.37
N PHE A 163 -2.40 -18.13 -6.25
CA PHE A 163 -3.59 -18.25 -5.41
C PHE A 163 -3.27 -18.07 -3.92
N PHE A 164 -2.25 -18.78 -3.41
CA PHE A 164 -1.81 -18.63 -2.03
C PHE A 164 -1.34 -17.21 -1.73
N ALA A 165 -0.63 -16.58 -2.67
CA ALA A 165 -0.16 -15.22 -2.54
C ALA A 165 -1.29 -14.18 -2.43
N VAL A 166 -2.39 -14.38 -3.15
CA VAL A 166 -3.60 -13.54 -3.02
C VAL A 166 -4.21 -13.69 -1.62
N ILE A 167 -4.37 -14.92 -1.12
CA ILE A 167 -4.90 -15.15 0.24
C ILE A 167 -3.99 -14.50 1.29
N LEU A 168 -2.67 -14.64 1.13
CA LEU A 168 -1.71 -14.05 2.04
C LEU A 168 -1.77 -12.51 2.01
N SER A 169 -1.98 -11.90 0.85
CA SER A 169 -2.14 -10.44 0.76
C SER A 169 -3.34 -9.93 1.56
N LEU A 170 -4.43 -10.69 1.56
CA LEU A 170 -5.63 -10.39 2.34
C LEU A 170 -5.36 -10.58 3.84
N PHE A 171 -4.67 -11.66 4.22
CA PHE A 171 -4.25 -11.88 5.60
C PHE A 171 -3.31 -10.79 6.11
N TYR A 172 -2.32 -10.39 5.31
CA TYR A 172 -1.40 -9.30 5.63
C TYR A 172 -2.15 -7.98 5.86
N ALA A 173 -3.13 -7.68 5.01
CA ALA A 173 -3.95 -6.48 5.16
C ALA A 173 -4.79 -6.49 6.44
N ILE A 174 -5.47 -7.60 6.74
CA ILE A 174 -6.32 -7.73 7.94
C ILE A 174 -5.47 -7.74 9.22
N ALA A 175 -4.40 -8.55 9.25
CA ALA A 175 -3.51 -8.64 10.41
C ALA A 175 -2.84 -7.28 10.71
N GLY A 176 -2.36 -6.59 9.68
CA GLY A 176 -1.79 -5.25 9.84
C GLY A 176 -2.80 -4.24 10.38
N PHE A 177 -4.04 -4.27 9.90
CA PHE A 177 -5.11 -3.42 10.42
C PHE A 177 -5.46 -3.73 11.88
N LEU A 178 -5.59 -5.01 12.23
CA LEU A 178 -5.85 -5.42 13.61
C LEU A 178 -4.72 -4.99 14.55
N LEU A 179 -3.47 -5.18 14.13
CA LEU A 179 -2.29 -4.72 14.89
C LEU A 179 -2.31 -3.22 15.15
N VAL A 180 -2.68 -2.39 14.15
CA VAL A 180 -2.83 -0.95 14.35
C VAL A 180 -3.92 -0.64 15.39
N ASN A 181 -5.07 -1.29 15.33
CA ASN A 181 -6.16 -1.06 16.29
C ASN A 181 -5.82 -1.54 17.70
N SER A 182 -5.13 -2.68 17.82
CA SER A 182 -4.61 -3.17 19.10
C SER A 182 -3.56 -2.22 19.67
N TYR A 183 -2.66 -1.71 18.82
CA TYR A 183 -1.69 -0.68 19.20
C TYR A 183 -2.40 0.60 19.69
N ALA A 184 -3.43 1.06 18.96
CA ALA A 184 -4.24 2.23 19.34
C ALA A 184 -4.98 2.06 20.68
N SER A 185 -5.29 0.81 21.07
CA SER A 185 -6.00 0.47 22.30
C SER A 185 -5.08 0.35 23.53
N GLY A 186 -3.78 0.65 23.38
CA GLY A 186 -2.82 0.68 24.48
C GLY A 186 -2.14 -0.66 24.77
N MET A 187 -2.01 -1.54 23.76
CA MET A 187 -1.04 -2.63 23.85
C MET A 187 0.32 -2.03 24.19
N VAL A 188 0.87 -2.39 25.37
CA VAL A 188 2.16 -1.91 25.87
C VAL A 188 3.22 -2.21 24.81
N ALA A 189 3.71 -1.15 24.17
CA ALA A 189 4.73 -1.21 23.13
C ALA A 189 6.13 -1.50 23.70
N SER A 190 6.26 -2.51 24.59
CA SER A 190 7.58 -2.92 25.13
C SER A 190 8.43 -3.63 24.08
N ASP A 191 7.80 -4.20 23.05
CA ASP A 191 8.53 -4.84 21.97
C ASP A 191 8.78 -3.83 20.85
N GLY A 192 9.96 -3.19 20.90
CA GLY A 192 10.40 -2.23 19.89
C GLY A 192 10.31 -2.74 18.44
N VAL A 193 10.21 -4.07 18.24
CA VAL A 193 9.99 -4.69 16.93
C VAL A 193 8.60 -4.38 16.36
N ILE A 194 7.54 -4.49 17.17
CA ILE A 194 6.16 -4.28 16.71
C ILE A 194 5.95 -2.80 16.35
N ALA A 195 6.49 -1.89 17.17
CA ALA A 195 6.40 -0.45 16.92
C ALA A 195 7.06 0.01 15.60
N ASN A 196 7.97 -0.81 15.07
CA ASN A 196 8.73 -0.54 13.84
C ASN A 196 8.15 -1.24 12.60
N LEU A 197 7.03 -1.96 12.72
CA LEU A 197 6.35 -2.51 11.56
C LEU A 197 5.87 -1.37 10.64
N PRO A 198 6.02 -1.50 9.31
CA PRO A 198 5.72 -0.42 8.37
C PRO A 198 4.34 0.21 8.59
N ARG A 199 3.30 -0.61 8.75
CA ARG A 199 1.94 -0.10 8.98
C ARG A 199 1.77 0.68 10.30
N ILE A 200 2.44 0.23 11.36
CA ILE A 200 2.38 0.91 12.67
C ILE A 200 3.16 2.23 12.60
N VAL A 201 4.27 2.28 11.85
CA VAL A 201 5.01 3.53 11.60
C VAL A 201 4.13 4.54 10.87
N ILE A 202 3.36 4.12 9.85
CA ILE A 202 2.41 5.00 9.14
C ILE A 202 1.32 5.52 10.08
N PHE A 203 0.79 4.67 10.95
CA PHE A 203 -0.18 5.08 11.96
C PHE A 203 0.40 6.08 12.97
N ARG A 204 1.62 5.83 13.48
CA ARG A 204 2.32 6.74 14.42
C ARG A 204 2.65 8.09 13.78
N TRP A 205 2.98 8.10 12.50
CA TRP A 205 3.12 9.34 11.72
C TRP A 205 1.79 10.09 11.59
N PHE A 206 0.70 9.38 11.33
CA PHE A 206 -0.62 10.00 11.26
C PHE A 206 -1.05 10.63 12.59
N LEU A 207 -0.74 9.98 13.72
CA LEU A 207 -0.99 10.55 15.05
C LEU A 207 -0.22 11.85 15.29
N TYR A 208 1.03 11.92 14.84
CA TYR A 208 1.88 13.12 14.92
C TYR A 208 1.28 14.27 14.12
N VAL A 209 0.92 14.03 12.86
CA VAL A 209 0.42 15.06 11.93
C VAL A 209 -0.85 15.74 12.42
N PHE A 210 -1.73 15.02 13.11
CA PHE A 210 -3.00 15.55 13.61
C PHE A 210 -2.97 15.94 15.09
N ASP A 211 -1.79 16.03 15.71
CA ASP A 211 -1.58 16.36 17.13
C ASP A 211 -2.47 15.55 18.08
N LEU A 212 -2.74 14.29 17.70
CA LEU A 212 -3.55 13.36 18.50
C LEU A 212 -2.80 12.81 19.70
N GLU A 213 -1.55 13.26 19.86
CA GLU A 213 -0.61 12.90 20.90
C GLU A 213 -1.12 13.27 22.29
N ARG A 214 -1.83 14.41 22.47
CA ARG A 214 -2.38 14.79 23.79
C ARG A 214 -3.40 13.79 24.34
N THR A 215 -4.10 13.07 23.48
CA THR A 215 -5.00 11.96 23.84
C THR A 215 -4.30 10.59 23.88
N ALA A 216 -3.09 10.48 23.33
CA ALA A 216 -2.34 9.23 23.17
C ALA A 216 -1.20 9.06 24.20
N VAL A 217 -0.72 10.15 24.80
CA VAL A 217 0.26 10.16 25.90
C VAL A 217 -0.32 9.53 27.18
N SER A 218 -1.64 9.62 27.39
CA SER A 218 -2.33 8.89 28.46
C SER A 218 -2.40 7.37 28.24
N SER A 219 -2.13 6.88 27.02
CA SER A 219 -2.17 5.46 26.64
C SER A 219 -0.81 4.87 26.23
N GLY A 220 0.29 5.62 26.38
CA GLY A 220 1.65 5.14 26.12
C GLY A 220 2.04 5.02 24.63
N LEU A 221 1.27 5.64 23.72
CA LEU A 221 1.61 5.65 22.28
C LEU A 221 2.62 6.75 21.97
N SER A 222 3.63 6.42 21.16
CA SER A 222 4.63 7.39 20.69
C SER A 222 4.34 7.82 19.25
N ALA A 223 4.04 9.10 19.06
CA ALA A 223 3.93 9.71 17.74
C ALA A 223 5.32 9.75 17.07
N LEU A 224 5.37 9.65 15.74
CA LEU A 224 6.64 9.71 15.00
C LEU A 224 6.67 10.92 14.06
N PRO A 225 7.73 11.76 14.12
CA PRO A 225 7.94 12.80 13.14
C PRO A 225 8.00 12.25 11.69
N THR A 226 7.55 13.07 10.74
CA THR A 226 7.50 12.73 9.31
C THR A 226 8.85 12.24 8.76
N VAL A 227 9.95 12.89 9.14
CA VAL A 227 11.29 12.53 8.68
C VAL A 227 11.70 11.15 9.18
N SER A 228 11.52 10.89 10.48
CA SER A 228 11.83 9.57 11.06
C SER A 228 10.97 8.47 10.46
N ALA A 229 9.67 8.70 10.25
CA ALA A 229 8.77 7.70 9.68
C ALA A 229 9.16 7.37 8.24
N GLY A 230 9.48 8.41 7.45
CA GLY A 230 9.99 8.26 6.10
C GLY A 230 11.29 7.46 6.04
N LEU A 231 12.26 7.75 6.93
CA LEU A 231 13.53 7.01 6.99
C LEU A 231 13.32 5.53 7.35
N PHE A 232 12.49 5.22 8.35
CA PHE A 232 12.20 3.83 8.71
C PHE A 232 11.58 3.05 7.55
N LEU A 233 10.58 3.63 6.88
CA LEU A 233 9.92 3.00 5.73
C LEU A 233 10.85 2.87 4.53
N PHE A 234 11.69 3.87 4.28
CA PHE A 234 12.65 3.83 3.19
C PHE A 234 13.73 2.78 3.43
N CYS A 235 14.26 2.66 4.65
CA CYS A 235 15.26 1.64 5.00
C CYS A 235 14.67 0.23 4.92
N THR A 236 13.53 -0.01 5.57
CA THR A 236 12.90 -1.34 5.60
C THR A 236 12.38 -1.76 4.23
N GLY A 237 11.66 -0.88 3.54
CA GLY A 237 11.13 -1.15 2.22
C GLY A 237 12.20 -1.14 1.13
N GLY A 238 13.22 -0.29 1.23
CA GLY A 238 14.38 -0.29 0.32
C GLY A 238 15.16 -1.60 0.40
N ALA A 239 15.43 -2.09 1.60
CA ALA A 239 16.04 -3.41 1.79
C ALA A 239 15.16 -4.53 1.19
N ALA A 240 13.85 -4.50 1.44
CA ALA A 240 12.92 -5.48 0.88
C ALA A 240 12.89 -5.45 -0.66
N LEU A 241 12.94 -4.26 -1.27
CA LEU A 241 13.03 -4.08 -2.72
C LEU A 241 14.31 -4.64 -3.32
N LEU A 242 15.46 -4.39 -2.68
CA LEU A 242 16.74 -4.90 -3.16
C LEU A 242 16.79 -6.43 -3.10
N ILE A 243 16.38 -7.01 -1.98
CA ILE A 243 16.37 -8.47 -1.81
C ILE A 243 15.38 -9.12 -2.78
N SER A 244 14.18 -8.54 -2.94
CA SER A 244 13.19 -9.06 -3.90
C SER A 244 13.67 -8.96 -5.35
N ALA A 245 14.38 -7.89 -5.73
CA ALA A 245 14.97 -7.77 -7.06
C ALA A 245 16.02 -8.87 -7.33
N VAL A 246 16.89 -9.17 -6.36
CA VAL A 246 17.90 -10.24 -6.45
C VAL A 246 17.23 -11.61 -6.58
N LEU A 247 16.23 -11.90 -5.73
CA LEU A 247 15.49 -13.16 -5.77
C LEU A 247 14.72 -13.34 -7.07
N TYR A 248 14.14 -12.25 -7.60
CA TYR A 248 13.43 -12.25 -8.87
C TYR A 248 14.37 -12.54 -10.04
N HIS A 249 15.62 -12.04 -9.98
CA HIS A 249 16.65 -12.35 -10.97
C HIS A 249 17.06 -13.83 -10.94
N GLN A 250 17.34 -14.37 -9.74
CA GLN A 250 17.79 -15.77 -9.56
C GLN A 250 16.74 -16.82 -9.93
N LYS A 251 15.44 -16.49 -9.79
CA LYS A 251 14.37 -17.47 -10.02
C LYS A 251 14.39 -18.05 -11.44
N GLY A 252 14.61 -17.21 -12.46
CA GLY A 252 14.65 -17.70 -13.83
C GLY A 252 15.98 -18.34 -14.25
N ASP A 253 16.96 -18.47 -13.35
CA ASP A 253 18.23 -19.17 -13.62
C ASP A 253 18.14 -20.65 -13.20
N LYS A 254 17.26 -20.98 -12.24
CA LYS A 254 17.04 -22.36 -11.76
C LYS A 254 16.05 -23.17 -12.61
N ASP A 255 15.08 -22.50 -13.24
CA ASP A 255 14.16 -23.17 -14.18
C ASP A 255 14.92 -23.62 -15.46
N GLU A 256 16.09 -23.01 -15.77
CA GLU A 256 16.94 -23.40 -16.90
C GLU A 256 17.63 -24.76 -16.70
N TRP A 257 17.99 -25.14 -15.48
CA TRP A 257 18.63 -26.44 -15.21
C TRP A 257 17.66 -27.63 -15.23
N HIS A 258 16.39 -27.39 -14.93
CA HIS A 258 15.35 -28.42 -14.97
C HIS A 258 14.83 -28.69 -16.39
N ASP A 259 14.94 -27.74 -17.31
CA ASP A 259 14.54 -27.90 -18.71
C ASP A 259 15.69 -28.41 -19.61
N MET A 260 16.93 -28.51 -19.09
CA MET A 260 18.10 -29.05 -19.78
C MET A 260 18.43 -30.51 -19.40
N LEU A 261 17.62 -31.12 -18.54
CA LEU A 261 17.64 -32.53 -18.16
C LEU A 261 16.39 -33.23 -18.67
#